data_AF-A0A524IX83-F1
#
_entry.id   AF-A0A524IX83-F1
#
_cell.length_a   1.000
_cell.length_b   1.000
_cell.length_c   1.000
_cell.angle_alpha   90.00
_cell.angle_beta   90.00
_cell.angle_gamma   90.00
#
_symmetry.space_group_name_H-M   'P 1'
#
loop_
_entity.id
_entity.type
_entity.pdbx_description
1 polymer ?
#
loop_
_entity_poly.entity_id
_entity_poly.type
_entity_poly.pdbx_seq_one_letter_code
_entity_poly.pdbx_strand_id
1 'polypeptide(L)'
;MTNRVVVVRDESDELVGRLVKVGLGVLLGAAVLGVVGVYLARDQMARHQRELFSPQPLRRLAALGYLKGQPAVDNVLLLRDYLAWEERPLLRKRAAGILAMMESQLAAESGEGV
;
A
#
# COMPACT_ATOMS: atom_id res chain seq x y z
N MET A 1 -10.70 29.41 65.65
CA MET A 1 -9.72 28.60 64.90
C MET A 1 -10.44 27.94 63.74
N THR A 2 -10.30 28.45 62.51
CA THR A 2 -10.73 27.73 61.30
C THR A 2 -9.82 28.17 60.16
N ASN A 3 -8.83 27.34 59.83
CA ASN A 3 -7.94 27.56 58.72
C ASN A 3 -8.65 27.10 57.44
N ARG A 4 -9.00 28.03 56.55
CA ARG A 4 -9.73 27.70 55.30
C ARG A 4 -8.68 27.48 54.22
N VAL A 5 -8.40 26.21 53.91
CA VAL A 5 -7.50 25.82 52.82
C VAL A 5 -8.17 26.22 51.51
N VAL A 6 -7.69 27.31 50.89
CA VAL A 6 -8.09 27.70 49.55
C VAL A 6 -7.38 26.75 48.60
N VAL A 7 -8.12 25.78 48.08
CA VAL A 7 -7.68 24.94 46.97
C VAL A 7 -7.59 25.86 45.75
N VAL A 8 -6.38 26.33 45.47
CA VAL A 8 -6.08 27.09 44.24
C VAL A 8 -6.25 26.11 43.09
N ARG A 9 -7.39 26.20 42.41
CA ARG A 9 -7.67 25.46 41.18
C ARG A 9 -6.74 26.02 40.12
N ASP A 10 -5.69 25.26 39.82
CA ASP A 10 -4.60 25.66 38.94
C ASP A 10 -5.04 25.57 37.47
N GLU A 11 -4.89 26.66 36.72
CA GLU A 11 -5.23 26.75 35.28
C GLU A 11 -4.55 25.65 34.44
N SER A 12 -3.45 25.08 34.94
CA SER A 12 -2.71 23.98 34.31
C SER A 12 -3.55 22.71 34.14
N ASP A 13 -4.48 22.40 35.06
CA ASP A 13 -5.31 21.20 34.96
C ASP A 13 -6.29 21.27 33.78
N GLU A 14 -6.76 22.48 33.44
CA GLU A 14 -7.64 22.70 32.31
C GLU A 14 -6.89 22.62 30.98
N LEU A 15 -5.67 23.14 30.95
CA LEU A 15 -4.77 23.04 29.79
C LEU A 15 -4.35 21.60 29.52
N VAL A 16 -3.99 20.84 30.55
CA VAL A 16 -3.68 19.40 30.46
C VAL A 16 -4.89 18.63 29.94
N GLY A 17 -6.09 18.92 30.47
CA GLY A 17 -7.33 18.29 30.00
C GLY A 17 -7.64 18.58 28.52
N ARG A 18 -7.37 19.81 28.05
CA ARG A 18 -7.57 20.18 26.63
C ARG A 18 -6.53 19.53 25.73
N LEU A 19 -5.26 19.51 26.12
CA LEU A 19 -4.19 18.88 25.35
C LEU A 19 -4.38 17.36 25.23
N VAL A 20 -4.81 16.68 26.30
CA VAL A 20 -5.15 15.24 26.26
C VAL A 20 -6.31 14.97 25.31
N LYS A 21 -7.36 15.78 25.33
CA LYS A 21 -8.52 15.63 24.42
C LYS A 21 -8.15 15.85 22.96
N VAL A 22 -7.33 16.86 22.67
CA VAL A 22 -6.84 17.14 21.31
C VAL A 22 -5.93 16.01 20.82
N GLY A 23 -4.97 15.58 21.64
CA GLY A 23 -4.07 14.47 21.30
C GLY A 23 -4.82 13.17 21.02
N LEU A 24 -5.83 12.85 21.85
CA LEU A 24 -6.68 11.68 21.66
C LEU A 24 -7.52 11.78 20.37
N GLY A 25 -8.08 12.96 20.08
CA GLY A 25 -8.84 13.19 18.85
C GLY A 25 -8.00 13.05 17.58
N VAL A 26 -6.77 13.56 17.59
CA VAL A 26 -5.83 13.43 16.46
C VAL A 26 -5.42 11.97 16.24
N LEU A 27 -5.12 11.23 17.32
CA LEU A 27 -4.75 9.81 17.22
C LEU A 27 -5.89 8.95 16.68
N LEU A 28 -7.13 9.17 17.16
CA LEU A 28 -8.30 8.46 16.67
C LEU A 28 -8.63 8.83 15.22
N GLY A 29 -8.52 10.11 14.83
CA GLY A 29 -8.72 10.55 13.46
C GLY A 29 -7.70 9.95 12.48
N ALA A 30 -6.42 9.90 12.86
CA ALA A 30 -5.36 9.31 12.05
C ALA A 30 -5.53 7.79 11.86
N ALA A 31 -6.00 7.08 12.89
CA ALA A 31 -6.26 5.64 12.80
C ALA A 31 -7.38 5.32 11.80
N VAL A 32 -8.47 6.10 11.78
CA VAL A 32 -9.59 5.92 10.84
C VAL A 32 -9.16 6.21 9.40
N LEU A 33 -8.40 7.29 9.16
CA LEU A 33 -7.87 7.61 7.83
C LEU A 33 -6.87 6.56 7.32
N GLY A 34 -6.03 6.01 8.21
CA GLY A 34 -5.09 4.93 7.86
C GLY A 34 -5.79 3.65 7.40
N VAL A 35 -6.85 3.24 8.10
CA VAL A 35 -7.63 2.03 7.73
C VAL A 35 -8.36 2.22 6.40
N VAL A 36 -8.99 3.37 6.17
CA VAL A 36 -9.70 3.67 4.91
C VAL A 36 -8.72 3.80 3.74
N GLY A 37 -7.56 4.41 3.95
CA GLY A 37 -6.51 4.50 2.93
C GLY A 37 -5.96 3.13 2.53
N VAL A 38 -5.65 2.25 3.48
CA VAL A 38 -5.21 0.88 3.22
C VAL A 38 -6.33 0.05 2.56
N TYR A 39 -7.58 0.23 2.98
CA TYR A 39 -8.72 -0.49 2.42
C TYR A 39 -9.06 -0.05 0.99
N LEU A 40 -8.98 1.25 0.68
CA LEU A 40 -9.18 1.76 -0.69
C LEU A 40 -8.02 1.39 -1.62
N ALA A 41 -6.78 1.39 -1.12
CA ALA A 41 -5.64 0.84 -1.87
C ALA A 41 -5.83 -0.66 -2.17
N ARG A 42 -6.38 -1.42 -1.20
CA ARG A 42 -6.76 -2.82 -1.38
C ARG A 42 -7.92 -3.02 -2.37
N ASP A 43 -8.94 -2.16 -2.36
CA ASP A 43 -10.12 -2.29 -3.25
C ASP A 43 -9.82 -1.86 -4.69
N GLN A 44 -9.02 -0.80 -4.88
CA GLN A 44 -8.53 -0.36 -6.19
C GLN A 44 -7.63 -1.43 -6.82
N MET A 45 -6.75 -2.04 -6.03
CA MET A 45 -6.00 -3.22 -6.43
C MET A 45 -6.94 -4.39 -6.76
N ALA A 46 -7.94 -4.68 -5.93
CA ALA A 46 -8.81 -5.86 -6.10
C ALA A 46 -9.57 -5.91 -7.44
N ARG A 47 -9.94 -4.78 -8.06
CA ARG A 47 -10.70 -4.82 -9.33
C ARG A 47 -9.84 -5.14 -10.55
N HIS A 48 -8.59 -4.65 -10.64
CA HIS A 48 -7.65 -5.01 -11.71
C HIS A 48 -6.80 -6.26 -11.39
N GLN A 49 -6.54 -6.55 -10.11
CA GLN A 49 -5.84 -7.76 -9.65
C GLN A 49 -6.70 -9.02 -9.71
N ARG A 50 -8.02 -8.91 -9.90
CA ARG A 50 -8.95 -10.05 -9.89
C ARG A 50 -8.65 -11.13 -10.95
N GLU A 51 -7.83 -10.84 -11.95
CA GLU A 51 -7.40 -11.81 -12.95
C GLU A 51 -5.97 -12.34 -12.72
N LEU A 52 -5.03 -11.48 -12.29
CA LEU A 52 -3.64 -11.83 -11.99
C LEU A 52 -3.46 -12.53 -10.63
N PHE A 53 -4.31 -12.23 -9.64
CA PHE A 53 -4.30 -12.79 -8.28
C PHE A 53 -5.47 -13.75 -8.05
N SER A 54 -6.06 -14.22 -9.14
CA SER A 54 -7.10 -15.25 -9.15
C SER A 54 -6.58 -16.55 -8.52
N PRO A 55 -7.37 -17.26 -7.69
CA PRO A 55 -7.01 -18.59 -7.19
C PRO A 55 -6.79 -19.59 -8.35
N GLN A 56 -7.43 -19.36 -9.50
CA GLN A 56 -7.33 -20.21 -10.69
C GLN A 56 -6.03 -19.92 -11.47
N PRO A 57 -5.12 -20.90 -11.60
CA PRO A 57 -3.80 -20.72 -12.22
C PRO A 57 -3.84 -20.35 -13.71
N LEU A 58 -4.88 -20.78 -14.44
CA LEU A 58 -5.00 -20.48 -15.87
C LEU A 58 -5.33 -19.01 -16.14
N ARG A 59 -6.12 -18.37 -15.27
CA ARG A 59 -6.42 -16.93 -15.37
C ARG A 59 -5.17 -16.09 -15.12
N ARG A 60 -4.34 -16.50 -14.16
CA ARG A 60 -3.03 -15.87 -13.89
C ARG A 60 -2.11 -15.97 -15.10
N LEU A 61 -2.07 -17.14 -15.74
CA LEU A 61 -1.27 -17.34 -16.95
C LEU A 61 -1.76 -16.47 -18.12
N ALA A 62 -3.07 -16.34 -18.32
CA ALA A 62 -3.66 -15.48 -19.34
C ALA A 62 -3.31 -14.00 -19.08
N ALA A 63 -3.41 -13.56 -17.83
CA ALA A 63 -3.06 -12.22 -17.42
C ALA A 63 -1.56 -11.91 -17.60
N LEU A 64 -0.66 -12.87 -17.29
CA LEU A 64 0.76 -12.77 -17.64
C LEU A 64 0.98 -12.68 -19.16
N GLY A 65 0.18 -13.38 -19.95
CA GLY A 65 0.20 -13.30 -21.41
C GLY A 65 -0.18 -11.92 -21.93
N TYR A 66 -1.20 -11.30 -21.33
CA TYR A 66 -1.64 -9.95 -21.66
C TYR A 66 -0.58 -8.90 -21.29
N LEU A 67 -0.01 -8.99 -20.07
CA LEU A 67 1.02 -8.07 -19.60
C LEU A 67 2.24 -8.05 -20.52
N LYS A 68 2.67 -9.20 -21.05
CA LYS A 68 3.82 -9.29 -21.95
C LYS A 68 3.80 -8.29 -23.12
N GLY A 69 2.62 -7.90 -23.61
CA GLY A 69 2.47 -6.97 -24.73
C GLY A 69 2.50 -5.49 -24.35
N GLN A 70 2.62 -5.15 -23.08
CA GLN A 70 2.53 -3.76 -22.57
C GLN A 70 3.73 -3.44 -21.67
N PRO A 71 4.91 -3.18 -22.23
CA PRO A 71 6.06 -2.72 -21.45
C PRO A 71 5.76 -1.34 -20.86
N ALA A 72 5.64 -1.28 -19.55
CA ALA A 72 5.41 -0.05 -18.79
C ALA A 72 6.04 -0.19 -17.40
N VAL A 73 6.52 0.92 -16.83
CA VAL A 73 7.14 0.93 -15.48
C VAL A 73 6.17 0.40 -14.42
N ASP A 74 4.89 0.76 -14.50
CA ASP A 74 3.86 0.28 -13.57
C ASP A 74 3.68 -1.26 -13.65
N ASN A 75 3.78 -1.83 -14.85
CA ASN A 75 3.66 -3.27 -15.07
C ASN A 75 4.88 -4.05 -14.53
N VAL A 76 6.07 -3.43 -14.54
CA VAL A 76 7.28 -3.98 -13.91
C VAL A 76 7.11 -4.08 -12.40
N LEU A 77 6.61 -3.01 -11.75
CA LEU A 77 6.35 -3.01 -10.31
C LEU A 77 5.27 -4.05 -9.95
N LEU A 78 4.19 -4.11 -10.74
CA LEU A 78 3.13 -5.11 -10.58
C LEU A 78 3.66 -6.56 -10.70
N LEU A 79 4.58 -6.83 -11.62
CA LEU A 79 5.20 -8.16 -11.77
C LEU A 79 6.11 -8.50 -10.60
N ARG A 80 6.82 -7.53 -10.01
CA ARG A 80 7.62 -7.73 -8.80
C ARG A 80 6.74 -8.09 -7.61
N ASP A 81 5.62 -7.40 -7.45
CA ASP A 81 4.62 -7.71 -6.42
C ASP A 81 3.99 -9.10 -6.63
N TYR A 82 3.68 -9.45 -7.88
CA TYR A 82 3.18 -10.77 -8.23
C TYR A 82 4.19 -11.88 -7.91
N LEU A 83 5.49 -11.66 -8.15
CA LEU A 83 6.54 -12.63 -7.82
C LEU A 83 6.71 -12.86 -6.32
N ALA A 84 6.47 -11.83 -5.49
CA ALA A 84 6.50 -11.95 -4.04
C ALA A 84 5.30 -12.73 -3.49
N TRP A 85 4.15 -12.66 -4.19
CA TRP A 85 2.91 -13.33 -3.79
C TRP A 85 2.74 -14.74 -4.37
N GLU A 86 3.30 -15.03 -5.55
CA GLU A 86 3.09 -16.32 -6.24
C GLU A 86 3.90 -17.46 -5.64
N GLU A 87 3.20 -18.41 -5.02
CA GLU A 87 3.80 -19.61 -4.43
C GLU A 87 4.22 -20.65 -5.48
N ARG A 88 3.60 -20.67 -6.68
CA ARG A 88 3.83 -21.74 -7.66
C ARG A 88 5.10 -21.49 -8.49
N PRO A 89 6.08 -22.42 -8.49
CA PRO A 89 7.39 -22.19 -9.09
C PRO A 89 7.35 -22.00 -10.62
N LEU A 90 6.43 -22.68 -11.31
CA LEU A 90 6.30 -22.58 -12.77
C LEU A 90 5.80 -21.20 -13.23
N LEU A 91 4.81 -20.65 -12.53
CA LEU A 91 4.26 -19.32 -12.82
C LEU A 91 5.27 -18.24 -12.44
N ARG A 92 5.95 -18.40 -11.31
CA ARG A 92 7.03 -17.52 -10.85
C ARG A 92 8.16 -17.44 -11.87
N LYS A 93 8.61 -18.58 -12.41
CA LYS A 93 9.64 -18.63 -13.46
C LYS A 93 9.19 -17.91 -14.73
N ARG A 94 7.93 -18.06 -15.14
CA ARG A 94 7.39 -17.37 -16.32
C ARG A 94 7.26 -15.87 -16.13
N ALA A 95 6.74 -15.42 -14.98
CA ALA A 95 6.62 -14.01 -14.64
C ALA A 95 8.00 -13.34 -14.56
N ALA A 96 9.00 -14.01 -13.96
CA ALA A 96 10.38 -13.51 -13.91
C ALA A 96 10.98 -13.33 -15.31
N GLY A 97 10.70 -14.24 -16.25
CA GLY A 97 11.13 -14.09 -17.64
C GLY A 97 10.49 -12.90 -18.35
N ILE A 98 9.21 -12.63 -18.09
CA ILE A 98 8.51 -11.46 -18.64
C ILE A 98 9.05 -10.16 -18.02
N LEU A 99 9.30 -10.16 -16.71
CA LEU A 99 9.89 -9.03 -16.00
C LEU A 99 11.26 -8.65 -16.56
N ALA A 100 12.17 -9.62 -16.70
CA ALA A 100 13.50 -9.38 -17.25
C ALA A 100 13.45 -8.82 -18.68
N MET A 101 12.54 -9.33 -19.51
CA MET A 101 12.30 -8.81 -20.86
C MET A 101 11.82 -7.35 -20.81
N MET A 102 10.83 -7.01 -19.97
CA MET A 102 10.34 -5.64 -19.84
C MET A 102 11.38 -4.67 -19.30
N GLU A 103 12.14 -5.07 -18.29
CA GLU A 103 13.24 -4.26 -17.74
C GLU A 103 14.29 -3.97 -18.83
N SER A 104 14.59 -4.94 -19.70
CA SER A 104 15.51 -4.72 -20.82
C SER A 104 14.97 -3.76 -21.88
N GLN A 105 13.66 -3.81 -22.18
CA GLN A 105 13.02 -2.91 -23.14
C GLN A 105 13.00 -1.47 -22.62
N LEU A 106 12.60 -1.29 -21.37
CA LEU A 106 12.57 0.03 -20.73
C LEU A 106 13.98 0.62 -20.57
N ALA A 107 14.98 -0.22 -20.28
CA ALA A 107 16.38 0.22 -20.22
C ALA A 107 16.90 0.66 -21.60
N ALA A 108 16.51 -0.02 -22.68
CA ALA A 108 16.86 0.37 -24.05
C ALA A 108 16.20 1.70 -24.44
N GLU A 109 14.90 1.86 -24.18
CA GLU A 109 14.15 3.11 -24.43
C GLU A 109 14.73 4.30 -23.66
N SER A 110 15.23 4.07 -22.44
CA SER A 110 15.89 5.11 -21.63
C SER A 110 17.30 5.45 -22.12
N GLY A 111 17.95 4.52 -22.84
CA GLY A 111 19.32 4.65 -23.34
C GLY A 111 19.44 5.27 -24.73
N GLU A 112 18.38 5.24 -25.55
CA GLU A 112 18.33 5.88 -26.89
C GLU A 112 18.14 7.41 -26.84
N GLY A 113 18.14 8.02 -25.64
CA GLY A 113 17.97 9.46 -25.42
C GLY A 113 19.22 10.23 -25.00
N VAL A 114 20.44 9.73 -25.27
CA VAL A 114 21.74 10.42 -24.97
C VAL A 114 22.60 10.53 -26.22
#